data_AF-A0A2D4Q316-F1
#
_entry.id   AF-A0A2D4Q316-F1
#
_cell.length_a   1.000
_cell.length_b   1.000
_cell.length_c   1.000
_cell.angle_alpha   90.00
_cell.angle_beta   90.00
_cell.angle_gamma   90.00
#
_symmetry.space_group_name_H-M   'P 1'
#
loop_
_entity.id
_entity.type
_entity.pdbx_description
1 polymer ?
#
loop_
_entity_poly.entity_id
_entity_poly.type
_entity_poly.pdbx_seq_one_letter_code
_entity_poly.pdbx_strand_id
1 'polypeptide(L)'
;PNKKRDEVNGFFISLIKNMITLRNQQDPNERHRDFLQLMLDARIPTTDIVMEQSDSVNQDDFPEALPKKQQKWLSDDEIAGQASLFLIAGYETSNSTLSFGTYLLATNPQCQEKLLQEVDDFYSKHM
;
A
#
# COMPACT_ATOMS: atom_id res chain seq x y z
N PRO A 1 10.14 28.44 5.88
CA PRO A 1 9.67 27.26 6.65
C PRO A 1 9.30 26.11 5.70
N ASN A 2 9.94 24.95 5.86
CA ASN A 2 9.61 23.61 5.32
C ASN A 2 9.75 23.22 3.84
N LYS A 3 10.52 23.94 3.02
CA LYS A 3 10.80 23.56 1.62
C LYS A 3 11.19 22.08 1.40
N LYS A 4 12.04 21.52 2.28
CA LYS A 4 12.47 20.10 2.19
C LYS A 4 11.33 19.10 2.44
N ARG A 5 10.41 19.41 3.35
CA ARG A 5 9.27 18.53 3.66
C ARG A 5 8.31 18.47 2.48
N ASP A 6 8.08 19.62 1.84
CA ASP A 6 7.19 19.72 0.68
C ASP A 6 7.78 19.00 -0.55
N GLU A 7 9.10 19.08 -0.74
CA GLU A 7 9.82 18.32 -1.77
C GLU A 7 9.69 16.80 -1.57
N VAL A 8 9.90 16.31 -0.35
CA VAL A 8 9.80 14.89 -0.01
C VAL A 8 8.36 14.38 -0.18
N ASN A 9 7.37 15.13 0.32
CA ASN A 9 5.96 14.80 0.14
C ASN A 9 5.57 14.77 -1.35
N GLY A 10 6.02 15.76 -2.12
CA GLY A 10 5.77 15.85 -3.56
C GLY A 10 6.35 14.66 -4.33
N PHE A 11 7.56 14.22 -3.97
CA PHE A 11 8.18 13.04 -4.54
C PHE A 11 7.34 11.77 -4.30
N PHE A 12 6.97 11.48 -3.04
CA PHE A 12 6.21 10.27 -2.71
C PHE A 12 4.80 10.27 -3.33
N ILE A 13 4.11 11.42 -3.30
CA ILE A 13 2.79 11.55 -3.94
C ILE A 13 2.90 11.31 -5.44
N SER A 14 3.91 11.90 -6.10
CA SER A 14 4.15 11.70 -7.53
C SER A 14 4.44 10.23 -7.86
N LEU A 15 5.31 9.58 -7.08
CA LEU A 15 5.60 8.15 -7.24
C LEU A 15 4.36 7.28 -7.13
N ILE A 16 3.52 7.49 -6.11
CA ILE A 16 2.32 6.67 -5.89
C ILE A 16 1.31 6.92 -7.01
N LYS A 17 1.11 8.17 -7.43
CA LYS A 17 0.26 8.51 -8.58
C LYS A 17 0.75 7.85 -9.88
N ASN A 18 2.06 7.82 -10.11
CA ASN A 18 2.65 7.13 -11.25
C ASN A 18 2.43 5.61 -11.17
N MET A 19 2.59 5.00 -9.99
CA MET A 19 2.32 3.56 -9.81
C MET A 19 0.85 3.21 -10.02
N ILE A 20 -0.08 4.02 -9.54
CA ILE A 20 -1.52 3.84 -9.79
C ILE A 20 -1.80 3.94 -11.30
N THR A 21 -1.20 4.94 -11.98
CA THR A 21 -1.37 5.14 -13.43
C THR A 21 -0.85 3.94 -14.23
N LEU A 22 0.34 3.44 -13.90
CA LEU A 22 0.91 2.24 -14.53
C LEU A 22 -0.01 1.03 -14.36
N ARG A 23 -0.54 0.81 -13.15
CA ARG A 23 -1.45 -0.32 -12.87
C ARG A 23 -2.77 -0.23 -13.62
N ASN A 24 -3.33 0.97 -13.74
CA ASN A 24 -4.57 1.18 -14.50
C ASN A 24 -4.41 0.82 -15.99
N GLN A 25 -3.19 0.89 -16.53
CA GLN A 25 -2.87 0.50 -17.90
C GLN A 25 -2.57 -1.01 -18.06
N GLN A 26 -2.31 -1.73 -16.97
CA GLN A 26 -2.07 -3.18 -16.98
C GLN A 26 -3.39 -3.96 -17.02
N ASP A 27 -3.34 -5.14 -17.65
CA ASP A 27 -4.45 -6.11 -17.63
C ASP A 27 -4.76 -6.48 -16.17
N PRO A 28 -6.05 -6.56 -15.77
CA PRO A 28 -6.44 -6.93 -14.42
C PRO A 28 -5.79 -8.22 -13.90
N ASN A 29 -5.51 -9.20 -14.77
CA ASN A 29 -4.89 -10.47 -14.39
C ASN A 29 -3.36 -10.37 -14.18
N GLU A 30 -2.72 -9.32 -14.70
CA GLU A 30 -1.28 -9.08 -14.57
C GLU A 30 -0.93 -8.11 -13.43
N ARG A 31 -1.93 -7.51 -12.78
CA ARG A 31 -1.72 -6.58 -11.66
C ARG A 31 -1.16 -7.32 -10.44
N HIS A 32 -0.14 -6.73 -9.84
CA HIS A 32 0.47 -7.27 -8.63
C HIS A 32 -0.52 -7.20 -7.46
N ARG A 33 -0.77 -8.33 -6.80
CA ARG A 33 -1.64 -8.41 -5.62
C ARG A 33 -0.86 -7.98 -4.38
N ASP A 34 -0.90 -6.68 -4.08
CA ASP A 34 -0.20 -6.08 -2.95
C ASP A 34 -1.09 -5.08 -2.19
N PHE A 35 -0.53 -4.44 -1.16
CA PHE A 35 -1.25 -3.49 -0.33
C PHE A 35 -1.82 -2.30 -1.11
N LEU A 36 -1.11 -1.81 -2.13
CA LEU A 36 -1.62 -0.72 -2.97
C LEU A 36 -2.78 -1.21 -3.85
N GLN A 37 -2.72 -2.45 -4.35
CA GLN A 37 -3.83 -3.04 -5.08
C GLN A 37 -5.04 -3.27 -4.17
N LEU A 38 -4.83 -3.73 -2.93
CA LEU A 38 -5.89 -3.87 -1.93
C LEU A 38 -6.57 -2.52 -1.62
N MET A 39 -5.80 -1.43 -1.51
CA MET A 39 -6.34 -0.09 -1.33
C MET A 39 -7.13 0.39 -2.55
N LEU A 40 -6.70 0.04 -3.77
CA LEU A 40 -7.41 0.35 -5.00
C LEU A 40 -8.70 -0.48 -5.14
N ASP A 41 -8.69 -1.75 -4.76
CA ASP A 41 -9.87 -2.63 -4.83
C ASP A 41 -10.91 -2.26 -3.77
N ALA A 42 -10.47 -1.76 -2.60
CA ALA A 42 -11.35 -1.19 -1.59
C ALA A 42 -12.05 0.11 -2.05
N ARG A 43 -11.66 0.67 -3.20
CA ARG A 43 -12.36 1.77 -3.86
C ARG A 43 -13.63 1.23 -4.50
N ILE A 44 -14.77 1.39 -3.82
CA ILE A 44 -16.07 1.05 -4.40
C ILE A 44 -16.36 2.02 -5.56
N PRO A 45 -16.61 1.53 -6.79
CA PRO A 45 -16.95 2.39 -7.91
C PRO A 45 -18.28 3.10 -7.65
N THR A 46 -18.32 4.38 -8.00
CA THR A 46 -19.50 5.25 -7.92
C THR A 46 -20.70 4.74 -8.74
N THR A 47 -20.51 3.69 -9.54
CA THR A 47 -21.49 3.19 -10.51
C THR A 47 -22.42 2.10 -10.00
N ASP A 48 -22.16 1.47 -8.85
CA ASP A 48 -23.10 0.48 -8.26
C ASP A 48 -24.14 1.14 -7.34
N ILE A 49 -24.19 2.47 -7.32
CA ILE A 49 -25.42 3.20 -6.98
C ILE A 49 -26.23 3.37 -8.27
N VAL A 50 -26.47 2.28 -9.00
CA VAL A 50 -27.60 2.27 -9.93
C VAL A 50 -28.84 2.34 -9.06
N MET A 51 -29.60 3.40 -9.27
CA MET A 51 -30.98 3.53 -8.84
C MET A 51 -31.74 2.20 -8.98
N GLU A 52 -32.01 1.51 -7.88
CA GLU A 52 -33.24 0.74 -7.76
C GLU A 52 -34.36 1.77 -7.55
N GLN A 53 -34.73 2.46 -8.63
CA GLN A 53 -36.10 2.94 -8.77
C GLN A 53 -36.93 1.71 -9.13
N SER A 54 -37.56 1.10 -8.13
CA SER A 54 -38.68 0.18 -8.35
C SER A 54 -39.87 0.66 -7.54
N ASP A 55 -40.76 1.32 -8.26
CA ASP A 55 -42.21 1.46 -8.12
C ASP A 55 -42.88 1.65 -6.73
N SER A 56 -43.72 2.68 -6.73
CA SER A 56 -44.67 3.15 -5.73
C SER A 56 -45.45 2.06 -4.96
N VAL A 57 -45.63 2.22 -3.64
CA VAL A 57 -46.92 2.19 -2.91
C VAL A 57 -46.81 2.88 -1.53
N ASN A 58 -47.63 3.93 -1.35
CA ASN A 58 -48.32 4.49 -0.16
C ASN A 58 -47.80 4.30 1.29
N GLN A 59 -47.46 5.45 1.90
CA GLN A 59 -48.00 6.08 3.12
C GLN A 59 -48.09 5.33 4.48
N ASP A 60 -47.55 6.02 5.49
CA ASP A 60 -47.73 5.92 6.96
C ASP A 60 -47.08 4.75 7.72
N ASP A 61 -45.85 4.96 8.22
CA ASP A 61 -45.48 4.89 9.64
C ASP A 61 -43.95 5.00 9.79
N PHE A 62 -43.48 5.93 10.63
CA PHE A 62 -42.06 6.04 10.99
C PHE A 62 -41.65 4.86 11.87
N PRO A 63 -40.54 4.18 11.53
CA PRO A 63 -39.50 4.02 12.53
C PRO A 63 -38.13 4.38 11.96
N GLU A 64 -37.51 5.38 12.61
CA GLU A 64 -36.07 5.52 12.80
C GLU A 64 -35.19 5.31 11.55
N ALA A 65 -34.97 6.41 10.82
CA ALA A 65 -33.94 6.47 9.79
C ALA A 65 -32.57 6.19 10.41
N LEU A 66 -32.14 4.92 10.36
CA LEU A 66 -30.77 4.50 10.59
C LEU A 66 -29.85 5.44 9.79
N PRO A 67 -28.78 5.99 10.40
CA PRO A 67 -27.86 6.85 9.66
C PRO A 67 -27.29 6.03 8.53
N LYS A 68 -27.65 6.40 7.28
CA LYS A 68 -27.06 5.82 6.06
C LYS A 68 -25.55 5.95 6.22
N LYS A 69 -24.89 4.82 6.46
CA LYS A 69 -23.46 4.73 6.65
C LYS A 69 -22.83 5.25 5.37
N GLN A 70 -22.43 6.53 5.37
CA GLN A 70 -21.69 7.13 4.27
C GLN A 70 -20.41 6.32 4.16
N GLN A 71 -20.37 5.38 3.22
CA GLN A 71 -19.16 4.64 2.90
C GLN A 71 -18.22 5.64 2.25
N LYS A 72 -17.41 6.27 3.09
CA LYS A 72 -16.44 7.28 2.70
C LYS A 72 -15.37 6.62 1.85
N TRP A 73 -15.29 7.04 0.60
CA TRP A 73 -14.26 6.58 -0.33
C TRP A 73 -12.88 7.11 0.09
N LEU A 74 -11.83 6.33 -0.16
CA LEU A 74 -10.45 6.80 -0.06
C LEU A 74 -10.10 7.64 -1.30
N SER A 75 -9.77 8.91 -1.10
CA SER A 75 -9.19 9.78 -2.12
C SER A 75 -7.80 9.29 -2.56
N ASP A 76 -7.37 9.60 -3.78
CA ASP A 76 -6.01 9.32 -4.25
C ASP A 76 -4.94 9.90 -3.29
N ASP A 77 -5.23 11.05 -2.68
CA ASP A 77 -4.33 11.65 -1.69
C ASP A 77 -4.36 10.90 -0.34
N GLU A 78 -5.48 10.29 0.05
CA GLU A 78 -5.56 9.42 1.23
C GLU A 78 -4.81 8.09 0.98
N ILE A 79 -4.95 7.50 -0.22
CA ILE A 79 -4.19 6.32 -0.65
C ILE A 79 -2.68 6.64 -0.65
N ALA A 80 -2.29 7.79 -1.20
CA ALA A 80 -0.91 8.23 -1.20
C ALA A 80 -0.36 8.45 0.21
N GLY A 81 -1.16 9.04 1.10
CA GLY A 81 -0.83 9.21 2.51
C GLY A 81 -0.62 7.87 3.23
N GLN A 82 -1.53 6.90 3.04
CA GLN A 82 -1.41 5.58 3.64
C GLN A 82 -0.19 4.81 3.12
N ALA A 83 0.02 4.76 1.80
CA ALA A 83 1.21 4.14 1.22
C ALA A 83 2.52 4.79 1.72
N SER A 84 2.55 6.12 1.86
CA SER A 84 3.71 6.83 2.40
C SER A 84 3.98 6.47 3.87
N LEU A 85 2.93 6.33 4.68
CA LEU A 85 3.05 5.93 6.08
C LEU A 85 3.64 4.52 6.21
N PHE A 86 3.14 3.56 5.42
CA PHE A 86 3.68 2.20 5.40
C PHE A 86 5.15 2.17 4.98
N LEU A 87 5.51 2.96 3.97
CA LEU A 87 6.90 3.05 3.51
C LEU A 87 7.82 3.58 4.61
N ILE A 88 7.45 4.66 5.30
CA ILE A 88 8.27 5.26 6.36
C ILE A 88 8.42 4.27 7.53
N ALA A 89 7.31 3.67 7.97
CA ALA A 89 7.32 2.70 9.08
C ALA A 89 8.19 1.48 8.77
N GLY A 90 8.17 0.99 7.53
CA GLY A 90 9.02 -0.12 7.08
C GLY A 90 10.47 0.29 6.84
N TYR A 91 10.72 1.53 6.40
CA TYR A 91 12.06 2.01 6.06
C TYR A 91 12.94 2.14 7.30
N GLU A 92 12.48 2.84 8.34
CA GLU A 92 13.31 3.12 9.52
C GLU A 92 13.70 1.82 10.25
N THR A 93 12.73 0.93 10.43
CA THR A 93 12.94 -0.37 11.08
C THR A 93 13.88 -1.26 10.28
N SER A 94 13.62 -1.46 8.98
CA SER A 94 14.47 -2.29 8.11
C SER A 94 15.87 -1.71 7.97
N ASN A 95 16.01 -0.40 7.81
CA ASN A 95 17.32 0.26 7.72
C ASN A 95 18.13 0.07 9.01
N SER A 96 17.49 0.24 10.17
CA SER A 96 18.14 0.02 11.46
C SER A 96 18.58 -1.44 11.64
N THR A 97 17.69 -2.40 11.33
CA THR A 97 18.00 -3.84 11.39
C THR A 97 19.14 -4.22 10.44
N LEU A 98 19.13 -3.75 9.20
CA LEU A 98 20.19 -4.01 8.23
C LEU A 98 21.51 -3.37 8.65
N SER A 99 21.48 -2.13 9.14
CA SER A 99 22.68 -1.43 9.62
C SER A 99 23.32 -2.18 10.78
N PHE A 100 22.52 -2.61 11.76
CA PHE A 100 23.04 -3.36 12.90
C PHE A 100 23.46 -4.78 12.52
N GLY A 101 22.68 -5.47 11.67
CA GLY A 101 23.00 -6.80 11.19
C GLY A 101 24.32 -6.83 10.41
N THR A 102 24.52 -5.88 9.48
CA THR A 102 25.78 -5.75 8.74
C THR A 102 26.95 -5.37 9.63
N TYR A 103 26.75 -4.48 10.60
CA TYR A 103 27.76 -4.17 11.61
C TYR A 103 28.18 -5.41 12.42
N LEU A 104 27.22 -6.21 12.87
CA LEU A 104 27.49 -7.45 13.59
C LEU A 104 28.25 -8.45 12.73
N LEU A 105 27.89 -8.60 11.45
CA LEU A 105 28.64 -9.46 10.53
C LEU A 105 30.08 -8.98 10.35
N ALA A 106 30.27 -7.68 10.07
CA ALA A 106 31.59 -7.09 9.86
C ALA A 106 32.51 -7.19 11.08
N THR A 107 31.94 -7.20 12.30
CA THR A 107 32.69 -7.33 13.55
C THR A 107 32.83 -8.77 14.05
N ASN A 108 32.17 -9.73 13.40
CA ASN A 108 32.23 -11.16 13.73
C ASN A 108 32.57 -11.99 12.48
N PRO A 109 33.86 -12.06 12.08
CA PRO A 109 34.28 -12.69 10.82
C PRO A 109 33.82 -14.14 10.66
N GLN A 110 33.79 -14.92 11.73
CA GLN A 110 33.33 -16.32 11.71
C GLN A 110 31.86 -16.43 11.30
N CYS A 111 31.00 -15.53 11.81
CA CYS A 111 29.60 -15.50 11.45
C CYS A 111 29.41 -15.05 9.99
N GLN A 112 30.20 -14.07 9.54
CA GLN A 112 30.17 -13.58 8.16
C GLN A 112 30.60 -14.67 7.16
N GLU A 113 31.68 -15.40 7.45
CA GLU A 113 32.17 -16.48 6.59
C GLU A 113 31.16 -17.63 6.51
N LYS A 114 30.57 -18.02 7.65
CA LYS A 114 29.50 -19.02 7.67
C LYS A 114 28.29 -18.60 6.82
N LEU A 115 27.83 -17.36 6.95
CA LEU A 115 26.70 -16.85 6.17
C LEU A 115 27.00 -16.90 4.67
N LEU A 116 28.21 -16.50 4.26
CA LEU A 116 28.63 -16.56 2.86
C LEU A 116 28.65 -18.00 2.34
N GLN A 117 29.22 -18.93 3.11
CA GLN A 117 29.21 -20.35 2.76
C GLN A 117 27.78 -20.89 2.59
N GLU A 118 26.86 -20.55 3.48
CA GLU A 118 25.45 -20.96 3.39
C GLU A 118 24.78 -20.44 2.10
N VAL A 119 25.09 -19.21 1.70
CA VAL A 119 24.59 -18.62 0.45
C VAL A 119 25.19 -19.32 -0.78
N ASP A 120 26.51 -19.51 -0.80
CA ASP A 120 27.21 -20.18 -1.92
C ASP A 120 26.76 -21.65 -2.08
N ASP A 121 26.57 -22.35 -0.96
CA ASP A 121 26.02 -23.71 -0.93
C ASP A 121 24.58 -23.78 -1.47
N PHE A 122 23.77 -22.75 -1.19
CA PHE A 122 22.41 -22.69 -1.72
C PHE A 122 22.43 -22.49 -3.24
N TYR A 123 23.22 -21.53 -3.72
CA TYR A 123 23.34 -21.22 -5.16
C TYR A 123 23.86 -22.43 -5.94
N SER A 124 24.93 -23.07 -5.49
CA SER A 124 25.50 -24.25 -6.16
C SER A 124 24.54 -25.46 -6.23
N LYS A 125 23.54 -25.55 -5.34
CA LYS A 125 22.56 -26.64 -5.31
C LYS A 125 21.30 -26.38 -6.13
N HIS A 126 20.92 -25.12 -6.35
CA HIS A 126 19.60 -24.76 -6.91
C HIS A 126 19.66 -23.92 -8.19
N MET A 127 20.84 -23.46 -8.60
CA MET A 127 21.04 -22.60 -9.77
C MET A 127 22.18 -23.15 -10.63
#